data_AF-A0A382HJ95-F1
#
_entry.id   AF-A0A382HJ95-F1
#
_cell.length_a   1.000
_cell.length_b   1.000
_cell.length_c   1.000
_cell.angle_alpha   90.00
_cell.angle_beta   90.00
_cell.angle_gamma   90.00
#
_symmetry.space_group_name_H-M   'P 1'
#
loop_
_entity.id
_entity.type
_entity.pdbx_description
1 polymer ?
#
loop_
_entity_poly.entity_id
_entity_poly.type
_entity_poly.pdbx_seq_one_letter_code
_entity_poly.pdbx_strand_id
1 'polypeptide(L)' 'MVRKTRKIKDKWKEKRWVTVLAPDSFNNIPVAYVPITSDKTAVGRVVEVTLFDILKGDPSQHQYKLFFQ' A
#
# COMPACT_ATOMS: atom_id res chain seq x y z
N MET A 1 -10.42 29.08 -33.94
CA MET A 1 -10.90 28.41 -32.70
C MET A 1 -9.71 28.08 -31.83
N VAL A 2 -9.55 28.76 -30.69
CA VAL A 2 -8.48 28.44 -29.73
C VAL A 2 -8.82 27.09 -29.10
N ARG A 3 -8.00 26.07 -29.37
CA ARG A 3 -8.07 24.79 -28.65
C ARG A 3 -7.74 25.08 -27.19
N LYS A 4 -8.73 25.06 -26.30
CA LYS A 4 -8.51 25.08 -24.85
C LYS A 4 -7.63 23.88 -24.50
N THR A 5 -6.35 24.12 -24.27
CA THR A 5 -5.42 23.12 -23.73
C THR A 5 -6.01 22.67 -22.40
N ARG A 6 -6.51 21.42 -22.34
CA ARG A 6 -7.00 20.84 -21.09
C ARG A 6 -5.88 20.99 -20.06
N LYS A 7 -6.15 21.69 -18.95
CA LYS A 7 -5.23 21.71 -17.80
C LYS A 7 -4.97 20.25 -17.44
N ILE A 8 -3.75 19.78 -17.69
CA ILE A 8 -3.30 18.47 -17.26
C ILE A 8 -3.28 18.55 -15.74
N LYS A 9 -4.30 17.96 -15.11
CA LYS A 9 -4.38 17.89 -13.65
C LYS A 9 -3.27 16.94 -13.20
N ASP A 10 -2.45 17.42 -12.27
CA ASP A 10 -1.32 16.66 -11.76
C ASP A 10 -1.84 15.52 -10.87
N LYS A 11 -1.94 14.32 -11.46
CA LYS A 11 -2.55 13.13 -10.82
C LYS A 11 -1.78 12.66 -9.58
N TRP A 12 -0.53 13.07 -9.42
CA TRP A 12 0.30 12.71 -8.27
C TRP A 12 -0.03 13.57 -7.05
N LYS A 13 -0.32 14.86 -7.25
CA LYS A 13 -0.68 15.78 -6.16
C LYS A 13 -1.98 15.42 -5.45
N GLU A 14 -2.87 14.71 -6.12
CA GLU A 14 -4.16 14.29 -5.54
C GLU A 14 -4.07 12.99 -4.73
N LYS A 15 -2.91 12.31 -4.73
CA LYS A 15 -2.72 11.07 -3.98
C LYS A 15 -2.52 11.39 -2.50
N ARG A 16 -3.31 10.74 -1.64
CA ARG A 16 -3.06 10.67 -0.20
C ARG A 16 -2.26 9.40 0.06
N TRP A 17 -1.32 9.47 0.97
CA TRP A 17 -0.57 8.29 1.38
C TRP A 17 -1.19 7.70 2.64
N VAL A 18 -1.37 6.38 2.65
CA VAL A 18 -1.97 5.66 3.76
C VAL A 18 -1.06 4.50 4.16
N THR A 19 -0.96 4.28 5.46
CA THR A 19 -0.25 3.14 6.03
C THR A 19 -1.20 1.97 6.16
N VAL A 20 -0.83 0.84 5.56
CA VAL A 20 -1.52 -0.44 5.72
C VAL A 20 -0.94 -1.12 6.96
N LEU A 21 -1.83 -1.47 7.89
CA LEU A 21 -1.49 -2.19 9.11
C LEU A 21 -1.73 -3.68 8.90
N ALA A 22 -0.90 -4.50 9.55
CA ALA A 22 -1.13 -5.93 9.61
C ALA A 22 -2.40 -6.22 10.44
N PRO A 23 -3.02 -7.39 10.29
CA PRO A 23 -4.09 -7.84 11.19
C PRO A 23 -3.63 -7.91 12.65
N ASP A 24 -4.58 -7.89 13.59
CA ASP A 24 -4.34 -7.98 15.03
C ASP A 24 -3.44 -9.19 15.41
N SER A 25 -3.57 -10.31 14.69
CA SER A 25 -2.73 -11.51 14.89
C SER A 25 -1.23 -11.27 14.72
N PHE A 26 -0.85 -10.20 14.01
CA PHE A 26 0.53 -9.78 13.77
C PHE A 26 0.84 -8.45 14.47
N ASN A 27 0.11 -8.13 15.54
CA ASN A 27 0.38 -6.99 16.42
C ASN A 27 0.26 -5.61 15.73
N ASN A 28 -0.61 -5.50 14.71
CA ASN A 28 -0.90 -4.25 13.98
C ASN A 28 0.34 -3.50 13.47
N ILE A 29 1.38 -4.25 13.09
CA ILE A 29 2.63 -3.67 12.60
C ILE A 29 2.36 -2.96 11.25
N PRO A 30 2.94 -1.78 10.99
CA PRO A 30 2.84 -1.13 9.70
C PRO A 30 3.60 -1.93 8.62
N VAL A 31 2.90 -2.30 7.56
CA VAL A 31 3.45 -3.25 6.56
C VAL A 31 3.70 -2.63 5.21
N ALA A 32 2.88 -1.65 4.81
CA ALA A 32 3.07 -0.95 3.55
C ALA A 32 2.63 0.50 3.65
N TYR A 33 3.21 1.33 2.79
CA TYR A 33 2.84 2.73 2.62
C TYR A 33 2.40 2.95 1.18
N VAL A 34 1.10 3.11 0.99
CA VAL A 34 0.47 3.04 -0.33
C VAL A 34 -0.21 4.37 -0.66
N PRO A 35 0.04 4.93 -1.85
CA PRO A 35 -0.71 6.08 -2.31
C PRO A 35 -2.11 5.65 -2.80
N ILE A 36 -3.12 6.32 -2.26
CA ILE A 36 -4.53 6.17 -2.62
C ILE A 36 -5.04 7.47 -3.24
N THR A 37 -5.95 7.36 -4.20
CA THR A 37 -6.62 8.53 -4.80
C THR A 37 -8.02 8.71 -4.20
N SER A 38 -8.65 7.63 -3.74
CA SER A 38 -9.94 7.64 -3.03
C SER A 38 -10.06 6.39 -2.16
N ASP A 39 -10.80 6.47 -1.05
CA ASP A 39 -10.97 5.37 -0.09
C ASP A 39 -11.58 4.11 -0.75
N LYS A 40 -12.48 4.30 -1.73
CA LYS A 40 -13.07 3.19 -2.51
C LYS A 40 -12.04 2.43 -3.34
N THR A 41 -10.96 3.09 -3.77
CA THR A 41 -9.89 2.46 -4.56
C THR A 41 -8.87 1.74 -3.69
N ALA A 42 -8.93 1.94 -2.38
CA ALA A 42 -8.03 1.30 -1.43
C ALA A 42 -8.52 -0.11 -1.07
N VAL A 43 -9.84 -0.28 -0.93
CA VAL A 43 -10.47 -1.56 -0.58
C VAL A 43 -10.22 -2.61 -1.66
N GLY A 44 -9.76 -3.80 -1.26
CA GLY A 44 -9.54 -4.95 -2.15
C GLY A 44 -8.13 -5.03 -2.75
N ARG A 45 -7.21 -4.13 -2.38
CA ARG A 45 -5.80 -4.25 -2.77
C ARG A 45 -5.11 -5.33 -1.94
N VAL A 46 -4.38 -6.20 -2.62
CA VAL A 46 -3.58 -7.22 -1.94
C VAL A 46 -2.15 -6.70 -1.77
N VAL A 47 -1.63 -6.75 -0.54
CA VAL A 47 -0.26 -6.40 -0.18
C VAL A 47 0.52 -7.69 0.10
N GLU A 48 1.61 -7.90 -0.63
CA GLU A 48 2.55 -9.00 -0.40
C GLU A 48 3.65 -8.56 0.56
N VAL A 49 3.93 -9.39 1.57
CA VAL A 49 4.88 -9.10 2.64
C VAL A 49 5.60 -10.39 3.02
N THR A 50 6.88 -10.33 3.34
CA THR A 50 7.57 -11.51 3.86
C THR A 50 7.36 -11.67 5.36
N LEU A 51 7.30 -12.91 5.85
CA LEU A 51 7.20 -13.17 7.30
C LEU A 51 8.41 -12.57 8.05
N PHE A 52 9.57 -12.52 7.40
CA PHE A 52 10.75 -11.86 7.91
C PHE A 52 10.52 -10.39 8.25
N ASP A 53 9.82 -9.63 7.40
CA ASP A 53 9.57 -8.21 7.64
C ASP A 53 8.70 -7.96 8.89
N ILE A 54 7.86 -8.95 9.23
CA ILE A 54 6.95 -8.90 10.38
C ILE A 54 7.67 -9.34 11.67
N LEU A 55 8.33 -10.50 11.66
CA LEU A 55 8.92 -11.09 12.86
C LEU A 55 10.38 -10.67 13.12
N LYS A 56 11.07 -10.13 12.11
CA LYS A 56 12.47 -9.63 12.17
C LYS A 56 13.44 -10.53 12.95
N GLY A 57 13.26 -11.84 12.84
CA GLY A 57 13.97 -12.82 13.66
C GLY A 57 15.03 -13.61 12.90
N ASP A 58 14.64 -14.25 11.79
CA ASP A 58 15.51 -15.22 11.10
C ASP A 58 15.46 -15.02 9.57
N PRO A 59 16.60 -14.80 8.89
CA PRO A 59 16.65 -14.63 7.43
C PRO A 59 16.12 -15.85 6.65
N SER A 60 16.05 -17.04 7.25
CA SER A 60 15.38 -18.21 6.64
C SER A 60 13.90 -17.97 6.35
N GLN A 61 13.29 -16.96 6.98
CA GLN A 61 11.87 -16.65 6.85
C GLN A 61 11.52 -15.81 5.60
N HIS A 62 12.51 -15.41 4.79
CA HIS A 62 12.27 -14.71 3.51
C HIS A 62 11.49 -15.55 2.49
N GLN A 63 11.49 -16.88 2.65
CA GLN A 63 10.73 -17.79 1.78
C GLN A 63 9.21 -17.66 1.98
N TYR A 64 8.76 -17.28 3.18
CA TYR A 64 7.34 -17.19 3.49
C TYR A 64 6.78 -15.85 3.02
N LYS A 65 5.95 -15.89 1.99
CA LYS A 65 5.20 -14.76 1.44
C LYS A 65 3.78 -14.78 1.98
N LEU A 66 3.36 -13.68 2.59
CA LEU A 66 2.02 -13.46 3.12
C LEU A 66 1.30 -12.43 2.24
N PHE A 67 -0.01 -12.61 2.10
CA PHE A 67 -0.86 -11.74 1.32
C PHE A 67 -1.97 -11.19 2.22
N PHE A 68 -2.03 -9.87 2.36
CA PHE A 68 -3.04 -9.16 3.14
C PHE A 68 -3.97 -8.39 2.20
N GLN A 69 -5.27 -8.31 2.51
CA GLN A 69 -6.27 -7.57 1.74
C GLN A 69 -6.95 -6.49 2.61
#